data_AF-A0A7X5ANI7-F1
#
_entry.id   AF-A0A7X5ANI7-F1
#
_cell.length_a   1.000
_cell.length_b   1.000
_cell.length_c   1.000
_cell.angle_alpha   90.00
_cell.angle_beta   90.00
_cell.angle_gamma   90.00
#
_symmetry.space_group_name_H-M   'P 1'
#
loop_
_entity.id
_entity.type
_entity.pdbx_description
1 polymer ?
#
loop_
_entity_poly.entity_id
_entity_poly.type
_entity_poly.pdbx_seq_one_letter_code
_entity_poly.pdbx_strand_id
1 'polypeptide(L)'
;MMLDNPAAKYRPFVAVDLPDRQWPNRRIEQPPIWTSVDLRDGNQSLIDPMDQERKQRLFDLLVKVGFKEIEVGFPSASQTDYDFVRSLIENERIPEDVTIQVLTQARDHLIDRTFEALKGSKNAIVHVYNATDPMFRRVVFGVDKPECIQIAVDATARIRQRMEESPETNWTFQYSPELFTTTEMEFAREIVEAVMDTFGASAEKKMIVNLPATVEVATPNNYADQIEWFCRNIKDREALIVSVHPHNDRGTGVAAAEMTLMAGADRVEGTLFGNGERTGNVDIVTLAMNMYTQGVHPGLDFSNITPVMREVEYCNQLPVHPRHPYVGDLVFTAFSGSHQDAIKKGMAERRAHPEAVWDVPYLPIDPLDVGRSYEAVIRVNSQSGKGGVSYLLEQEHGIELPRRLSIEFSQVVQEVADRTGKEITSQMIYQAFADEYLEQTSPFGLVSHRLSSEPDSPTVTLEATIEERGERRTLQGQGNGPLAAFIKALAAAGHDVEIIDYHEHSRGQGSDAEAIAYVEVRIDGEAVFGVGTDESITSASMKAVMSAINRKLSTQAPAANVTAASLA
;
A
#
# COMPACT_ATOMS: atom_id res chain seq x y z
N MET A 1 -3.60 2.26 -36.77
CA MET A 1 -2.50 3.09 -37.31
C MET A 1 -2.64 4.47 -36.67
N MET A 2 -1.55 5.07 -36.19
CA MET A 2 -1.58 6.42 -35.61
C MET A 2 -1.93 7.44 -36.71
N LEU A 3 -2.65 8.51 -36.39
CA LEU A 3 -3.02 9.54 -37.38
C LEU A 3 -1.77 10.33 -37.80
N ASP A 4 -1.53 10.47 -39.11
CA ASP A 4 -0.45 11.33 -39.63
C ASP A 4 -0.72 12.83 -39.39
N ASN A 5 -2.00 13.22 -39.34
CA ASN A 5 -2.44 14.58 -39.02
C ASN A 5 -3.51 14.57 -37.92
N PRO A 6 -3.12 14.46 -36.63
CA PRO A 6 -4.06 14.44 -35.52
C PRO A 6 -4.84 15.76 -35.36
N ALA A 7 -4.30 16.90 -35.83
CA ALA A 7 -4.95 18.21 -35.73
C ALA A 7 -6.25 18.31 -36.56
N ALA A 8 -6.44 17.41 -37.55
CA ALA A 8 -7.69 17.31 -38.29
C ALA A 8 -8.84 16.70 -37.46
N LYS A 9 -8.53 15.99 -36.37
CA LYS A 9 -9.51 15.30 -35.51
C LYS A 9 -9.58 15.88 -34.10
N TYR A 10 -8.44 16.24 -33.51
CA TYR A 10 -8.33 16.71 -32.13
C TYR A 10 -8.03 18.20 -32.11
N ARG A 11 -8.77 18.94 -31.28
CA ARG A 11 -8.56 20.38 -31.07
C ARG A 11 -7.82 20.60 -29.74
N PRO A 12 -6.92 21.59 -29.65
CA PRO A 12 -6.38 22.03 -28.37
C PRO A 12 -7.50 22.46 -27.41
N PHE A 13 -7.28 22.29 -26.11
CA PHE A 13 -8.17 22.86 -25.10
C PHE A 13 -8.14 24.40 -25.16
N VAL A 14 -9.21 25.02 -24.67
CA VAL A 14 -9.29 26.48 -24.56
C VAL A 14 -8.81 26.88 -23.17
N ALA A 15 -7.69 27.58 -23.09
CA ALA A 15 -7.14 28.05 -21.84
C ALA A 15 -7.95 29.25 -21.29
N VAL A 16 -8.06 29.34 -19.96
CA VAL A 16 -8.59 30.53 -19.30
C VAL A 16 -7.53 31.63 -19.28
N ASP A 17 -7.92 32.84 -19.69
CA ASP A 17 -7.04 34.01 -19.64
C ASP A 17 -6.98 34.55 -18.20
N LEU A 18 -5.98 34.07 -17.45
CA LEU A 18 -5.71 34.47 -16.06
C LEU A 18 -4.20 34.76 -15.89
N PRO A 19 -3.71 35.91 -16.40
CA PRO A 19 -2.28 36.25 -16.36
C PRO A 19 -1.77 36.56 -14.95
N ASP A 20 -2.67 36.96 -14.04
CA ASP A 20 -2.41 37.33 -12.64
C ASP A 20 -2.85 36.24 -11.65
N ARG A 21 -2.85 34.97 -12.08
CA ARG A 21 -3.13 33.79 -11.24
C ARG A 21 -2.28 33.78 -9.96
N GLN A 22 -2.88 33.40 -8.84
CA GLN A 22 -2.20 33.38 -7.53
C GLN A 22 -1.98 31.97 -7.00
N TRP A 23 -2.70 30.96 -7.50
CA TRP A 23 -2.54 29.57 -7.06
C TRP A 23 -1.08 29.06 -7.08
N PRO A 24 -0.19 29.44 -8.03
CA PRO A 24 1.19 28.97 -8.00
C PRO A 24 2.02 29.47 -6.81
N ASN A 25 1.55 30.54 -6.13
CA ASN A 25 2.21 31.16 -4.98
C ASN A 25 1.64 30.69 -3.64
N ARG A 26 0.66 29.77 -3.65
CA ARG A 26 -0.01 29.26 -2.44
C ARG A 26 0.49 27.87 -2.11
N ARG A 27 0.28 27.47 -0.87
CA ARG A 27 0.52 26.11 -0.37
C ARG A 27 -0.76 25.59 0.27
N ILE A 28 -0.93 24.28 0.27
CA ILE A 28 -1.98 23.63 1.04
C ILE A 28 -1.50 23.58 2.49
N GLU A 29 -2.19 24.30 3.38
CA GLU A 29 -1.84 24.39 4.80
C GLU A 29 -2.89 23.74 5.71
N GLN A 30 -4.05 23.38 5.16
CA GLN A 30 -5.17 22.76 5.84
C GLN A 30 -5.80 21.70 4.94
N PRO A 31 -6.35 20.60 5.50
CA PRO A 31 -7.09 19.64 4.70
C PRO A 31 -8.39 20.26 4.15
N PRO A 32 -8.83 19.85 2.94
CA PRO A 32 -10.15 20.19 2.45
C PRO A 32 -11.24 19.42 3.19
N ILE A 33 -12.49 19.78 2.91
CA ILE A 33 -13.61 18.88 3.20
C ILE A 33 -13.49 17.66 2.27
N TRP A 34 -13.39 16.47 2.86
CA TRP A 34 -13.31 15.22 2.10
C TRP A 34 -14.67 14.61 1.89
N THR A 35 -14.94 14.20 0.65
CA THR A 35 -16.14 13.45 0.30
C THR A 35 -15.75 12.20 -0.47
N SER A 36 -16.04 11.05 0.12
CA SER A 36 -15.91 9.78 -0.59
C SER A 36 -17.11 9.58 -1.50
N VAL A 37 -16.84 9.26 -2.77
CA VAL A 37 -17.86 8.85 -3.74
C VAL A 37 -17.73 7.38 -4.13
N ASP A 38 -17.03 6.58 -3.32
CA ASP A 38 -16.75 5.17 -3.60
C ASP A 38 -18.03 4.34 -3.77
N LEU A 39 -19.06 4.61 -2.96
CA LEU A 39 -20.33 3.86 -2.95
C LEU A 39 -21.29 4.23 -4.09
N ARG A 40 -20.98 5.29 -4.85
CA ARG A 40 -21.74 5.74 -6.03
C ARG A 40 -20.89 5.71 -7.28
N ASP A 41 -19.96 6.66 -7.43
CA ASP A 41 -19.11 6.79 -8.63
C ASP A 41 -18.15 5.60 -8.77
N GLY A 42 -17.53 5.19 -7.66
CA GLY A 42 -16.69 4.00 -7.63
C GLY A 42 -17.49 2.71 -7.90
N ASN A 43 -18.70 2.60 -7.36
CA ASN A 43 -19.53 1.41 -7.49
C ASN A 43 -20.08 1.22 -8.92
N GLN A 44 -20.54 2.29 -9.57
CA GLN A 44 -21.10 2.20 -10.94
C GLN A 44 -20.05 1.82 -11.99
N SER A 45 -18.77 2.07 -11.72
CA SER A 45 -17.67 1.77 -12.62
C SER A 45 -17.14 0.33 -12.51
N LEU A 46 -17.65 -0.46 -11.57
CA LEU A 46 -17.23 -1.85 -11.39
C LEU A 46 -17.84 -2.75 -12.45
N ILE A 47 -17.10 -3.79 -12.84
CA ILE A 47 -17.62 -4.87 -13.69
C ILE A 47 -18.76 -5.59 -12.96
N ASP A 48 -18.53 -5.91 -11.69
CA ASP A 48 -19.48 -6.51 -10.77
C ASP A 48 -19.79 -5.50 -9.66
N PRO A 49 -20.91 -4.75 -9.75
CA PRO A 49 -21.30 -3.79 -8.72
C PRO A 49 -21.41 -4.43 -7.34
N MET A 50 -21.12 -3.64 -6.30
CA MET A 50 -21.21 -4.06 -4.90
C MET A 50 -22.63 -4.51 -4.54
N ASP A 51 -22.69 -5.65 -3.86
CA ASP A 51 -23.88 -6.08 -3.14
C ASP A 51 -24.04 -5.33 -1.81
N GLN A 52 -25.12 -5.62 -1.08
CA GLN A 52 -25.41 -5.00 0.20
C GLN A 52 -24.28 -5.18 1.22
N GLU A 53 -23.63 -6.35 1.24
CA GLU A 53 -22.54 -6.64 2.18
C GLU A 53 -21.34 -5.74 1.90
N ARG A 54 -20.86 -5.72 0.65
CA ARG A 54 -19.71 -4.91 0.25
C ARG A 54 -19.97 -3.42 0.45
N LYS A 55 -21.17 -2.94 0.12
CA LYS A 55 -21.55 -1.56 0.39
C LYS A 55 -21.51 -1.22 1.87
N GLN A 56 -22.04 -2.11 2.73
CA GLN A 56 -22.00 -1.89 4.18
C GLN A 56 -20.57 -1.88 4.72
N ARG A 57 -19.75 -2.83 4.30
CA ARG A 57 -18.35 -2.94 4.71
C ARG A 57 -17.54 -1.71 4.29
N LEU A 58 -17.73 -1.24 3.06
CA LEU A 58 -17.07 -0.04 2.58
C LEU A 58 -17.56 1.23 3.29
N PHE A 59 -18.86 1.36 3.56
CA PHE A 59 -19.38 2.46 4.38
C PHE A 59 -18.76 2.48 5.78
N ASP A 60 -18.72 1.31 6.45
CA ASP A 60 -18.12 1.18 7.78
C ASP A 60 -16.62 1.52 7.76
N LEU A 61 -15.90 1.13 6.69
CA LEU A 61 -14.50 1.51 6.47
C LEU A 61 -14.33 3.02 6.33
N LEU A 62 -15.14 3.68 5.50
CA LEU A 62 -15.05 5.13 5.25
C LEU A 62 -15.31 5.93 6.53
N VAL A 63 -16.32 5.53 7.31
CA VAL A 63 -16.59 6.10 8.64
C VAL A 63 -15.38 5.91 9.56
N LYS A 64 -14.80 4.70 9.60
CA LYS A 64 -13.64 4.39 10.44
C LYS A 64 -12.40 5.20 10.06
N VAL A 65 -12.15 5.38 8.76
CA VAL A 65 -11.05 6.22 8.24
C VAL A 65 -11.24 7.69 8.62
N GLY A 66 -12.48 8.14 8.80
CA GLY A 66 -12.80 9.46 9.33
C GLY A 66 -13.56 10.38 8.37
N PHE A 67 -14.08 9.86 7.26
CA PHE A 67 -14.91 10.66 6.35
C PHE A 67 -16.16 11.20 7.04
N LYS A 68 -16.48 12.46 6.77
CA LYS A 68 -17.68 13.15 7.31
C LYS A 68 -18.75 13.37 6.25
N GLU A 69 -18.38 13.28 4.98
CA GLU A 69 -19.32 13.30 3.86
C GLU A 69 -19.08 12.07 2.97
N ILE A 70 -20.14 11.31 2.71
CA ILE A 70 -20.07 10.05 1.97
C ILE A 70 -21.24 9.98 0.99
N GLU A 71 -20.96 9.90 -0.32
CA GLU A 71 -21.98 9.70 -1.35
C GLU A 71 -22.35 8.21 -1.46
N VAL A 72 -23.52 7.86 -0.92
CA VAL A 72 -23.93 6.47 -0.68
C VAL A 72 -24.71 5.83 -1.84
N GLY A 73 -25.02 6.58 -2.89
CA GLY A 73 -25.62 6.03 -4.10
C GLY A 73 -26.46 7.01 -4.93
N PHE A 74 -27.13 6.45 -5.93
CA PHE A 74 -28.09 7.09 -6.82
C PHE A 74 -29.47 6.42 -6.67
N PRO A 75 -30.17 6.65 -5.54
CA PRO A 75 -31.34 5.85 -5.12
C PRO A 75 -32.56 5.97 -6.04
N SER A 76 -32.65 7.05 -6.82
CA SER A 76 -33.74 7.20 -7.79
C SER A 76 -33.51 6.39 -9.07
N ALA A 77 -32.27 6.01 -9.38
CA ALA A 77 -31.90 5.25 -10.57
C ALA A 77 -31.66 3.75 -10.30
N SER A 78 -31.33 3.39 -9.05
CA SER A 78 -31.01 2.02 -8.65
C SER A 78 -31.84 1.61 -7.43
N GLN A 79 -32.57 0.48 -7.53
CA GLN A 79 -33.30 -0.07 -6.38
C GLN A 79 -32.34 -0.56 -5.29
N THR A 80 -31.20 -1.13 -5.66
CA THR A 80 -30.15 -1.54 -4.71
C THR A 80 -29.61 -0.34 -3.93
N ASP A 81 -29.42 0.81 -4.59
CA ASP A 81 -28.98 2.04 -3.92
C ASP A 81 -30.07 2.59 -3.01
N TYR A 82 -31.33 2.55 -3.46
CA TYR A 82 -32.47 2.92 -2.64
C TYR A 82 -32.52 2.08 -1.35
N ASP A 83 -32.48 0.76 -1.48
CA ASP A 83 -32.54 -0.17 -0.35
C ASP A 83 -31.33 -0.03 0.57
N PHE A 84 -30.14 0.27 0.03
CA PHE A 84 -28.96 0.57 0.83
C PHE A 84 -29.11 1.86 1.64
N VAL A 85 -29.58 2.96 1.03
CA VAL A 85 -29.86 4.22 1.74
C VAL A 85 -30.90 4.00 2.84
N ARG A 86 -31.99 3.28 2.55
CA ARG A 86 -33.00 2.91 3.56
C ARG A 86 -32.39 2.11 4.70
N SER A 87 -31.57 1.12 4.38
CA SER A 87 -30.90 0.27 5.36
C SER A 87 -29.98 1.06 6.29
N LEU A 88 -29.23 2.04 5.78
CA LEU A 88 -28.38 2.90 6.60
C LEU A 88 -29.20 3.74 7.60
N ILE A 89 -30.32 4.30 7.15
CA ILE A 89 -31.18 5.15 7.98
C ILE A 89 -31.96 4.32 9.00
N GLU A 90 -32.65 3.27 8.56
CA GLU A 90 -33.57 2.47 9.38
C GLU A 90 -32.84 1.65 10.46
N ASN A 91 -31.58 1.28 10.20
CA ASN A 91 -30.74 0.57 11.17
C ASN A 91 -29.79 1.51 11.93
N GLU A 92 -30.02 2.83 11.87
CA GLU A 92 -29.25 3.86 12.60
C GLU A 92 -27.72 3.74 12.41
N ARG A 93 -27.28 3.43 11.18
CA ARG A 93 -25.87 3.15 10.87
C ARG A 93 -25.05 4.42 10.62
N ILE A 94 -25.69 5.57 10.43
CA ILE A 94 -25.05 6.85 10.12
C ILE A 94 -24.65 7.53 11.44
N PRO A 95 -23.36 7.73 11.73
CA PRO A 95 -22.91 8.47 12.91
C PRO A 95 -23.42 9.92 12.92
N GLU A 96 -23.50 10.54 14.09
CA GLU A 96 -24.06 11.90 14.23
C GLU A 96 -23.26 12.99 13.51
N ASP A 97 -21.96 12.79 13.36
CA ASP A 97 -21.04 13.70 12.69
C ASP A 97 -20.82 13.37 11.21
N VAL A 98 -21.58 12.43 10.65
CA VAL A 98 -21.52 12.02 9.24
C VAL A 98 -22.78 12.50 8.51
N THR A 99 -22.58 13.06 7.33
CA THR A 99 -23.64 13.46 6.41
C THR A 99 -23.58 12.57 5.16
N ILE A 100 -24.67 11.87 4.88
CA ILE A 100 -24.76 11.08 3.64
C ILE A 100 -25.13 11.98 2.46
N GLN A 101 -24.52 11.75 1.32
CA GLN A 101 -24.82 12.40 0.05
C GLN A 101 -25.51 11.40 -0.89
N VAL A 102 -26.49 11.85 -1.65
CA VAL A 102 -27.13 11.04 -2.70
C VAL A 102 -27.23 11.83 -3.99
N LEU A 103 -26.95 11.15 -5.10
CA LEU A 103 -27.04 11.72 -6.44
C LEU A 103 -28.48 11.65 -6.95
N THR A 104 -28.90 12.67 -7.69
CA THR A 104 -30.13 12.64 -8.50
C THR A 104 -29.95 13.39 -9.81
N GLN A 105 -30.70 13.00 -10.83
CA GLN A 105 -30.80 13.75 -12.08
C GLN A 105 -31.84 14.87 -11.93
N ALA A 106 -31.69 15.93 -12.74
CA ALA A 106 -32.61 17.07 -12.81
C ALA A 106 -33.98 16.71 -13.44
N ARG A 107 -34.75 15.80 -12.80
CA ARG A 107 -36.10 15.38 -13.21
C ARG A 107 -36.98 15.19 -11.97
N ASP A 108 -38.17 15.79 -11.96
CA ASP A 108 -39.06 15.82 -10.78
C ASP A 108 -39.30 14.45 -10.13
N HIS A 109 -39.65 13.44 -10.91
CA HIS A 109 -39.94 12.10 -10.38
C HIS A 109 -38.71 11.40 -9.78
N LEU A 110 -37.50 11.73 -10.26
CA LEU A 110 -36.26 11.20 -9.70
C LEU A 110 -35.89 11.94 -8.41
N ILE A 111 -36.05 13.26 -8.40
CA ILE A 111 -35.88 14.09 -7.20
C ILE A 111 -36.81 13.59 -6.09
N ASP A 112 -38.10 13.44 -6.40
CA ASP A 112 -39.10 12.96 -5.44
C ASP A 112 -38.72 11.60 -4.83
N ARG A 113 -38.29 10.66 -5.67
CA ARG A 113 -37.82 9.35 -5.22
C ARG A 113 -36.54 9.42 -4.39
N THR A 114 -35.64 10.36 -4.69
CA THR A 114 -34.45 10.61 -3.88
C THR A 114 -34.83 11.08 -2.47
N PHE A 115 -35.80 11.99 -2.34
CA PHE A 115 -36.31 12.42 -1.03
C PHE A 115 -37.04 11.29 -0.29
N GLU A 116 -37.76 10.42 -1.00
CA GLU A 116 -38.35 9.22 -0.40
C GLU A 116 -37.29 8.31 0.22
N ALA A 117 -36.15 8.12 -0.44
CA ALA A 117 -35.03 7.33 0.08
C ALA A 117 -34.46 7.94 1.36
N LEU A 118 -34.41 9.27 1.47
CA LEU A 118 -33.79 10.00 2.59
C LEU A 118 -34.69 10.20 3.80
N LYS A 119 -35.96 9.80 3.76
CA LYS A 119 -36.91 9.98 4.88
C LYS A 119 -36.35 9.46 6.20
N GLY A 120 -36.25 10.32 7.22
CA GLY A 120 -35.72 9.97 8.54
C GLY A 120 -34.20 10.16 8.69
N SER A 121 -33.48 10.60 7.66
CA SER A 121 -32.07 11.00 7.82
C SER A 121 -31.96 12.25 8.69
N LYS A 122 -30.95 12.31 9.57
CA LYS A 122 -30.66 13.52 10.38
C LYS A 122 -29.95 14.60 9.57
N ASN A 123 -28.94 14.22 8.78
CA ASN A 123 -28.15 15.09 7.93
C ASN A 123 -28.08 14.47 6.53
N ALA A 124 -28.36 15.25 5.48
CA ALA A 124 -28.24 14.75 4.11
C ALA A 124 -27.87 15.85 3.11
N ILE A 125 -27.01 15.48 2.15
CA ILE A 125 -26.70 16.28 0.96
C ILE A 125 -27.48 15.71 -0.23
N VAL A 126 -28.28 16.55 -0.88
CA VAL A 126 -28.91 16.21 -2.17
C VAL A 126 -28.06 16.80 -3.27
N HIS A 127 -27.43 15.93 -4.05
CA HIS A 127 -26.57 16.30 -5.18
C HIS A 127 -27.35 16.16 -6.49
N VAL A 128 -27.60 17.28 -7.16
CA VAL A 128 -28.20 17.31 -8.51
C VAL A 128 -27.20 17.79 -9.55
N TYR A 129 -27.32 17.27 -10.76
CA TYR A 129 -26.45 17.64 -11.87
C TYR A 129 -27.21 17.66 -13.20
N ASN A 130 -26.63 18.39 -14.15
CA ASN A 130 -26.91 18.24 -15.57
C ASN A 130 -25.66 18.62 -16.37
N ALA A 131 -25.39 17.91 -17.47
CA ALA A 131 -24.29 18.26 -18.36
C ALA A 131 -24.51 19.64 -18.99
N THR A 132 -23.45 20.45 -18.95
CA THR A 132 -23.49 21.86 -19.35
C THR A 132 -22.64 22.16 -20.57
N ASP A 133 -21.78 21.26 -21.04
CA ASP A 133 -20.83 21.57 -22.10
C ASP A 133 -21.53 21.78 -23.47
N PRO A 134 -20.92 22.56 -24.40
CA PRO A 134 -21.48 22.82 -25.72
C PRO A 134 -21.83 21.57 -26.52
N MET A 135 -21.07 20.49 -26.36
CA MET A 135 -21.32 19.23 -27.06
C MET A 135 -22.56 18.54 -26.52
N PHE A 136 -22.69 18.33 -25.20
CA PHE A 136 -23.88 17.71 -24.62
C PHE A 136 -25.15 18.53 -24.85
N ARG A 137 -25.09 19.86 -24.69
CA ARG A 137 -26.22 20.75 -25.00
C ARG A 137 -26.73 20.52 -26.43
N ARG A 138 -25.81 20.43 -27.41
CA ARG A 138 -26.15 20.24 -28.82
C ARG A 138 -26.61 18.82 -29.17
N VAL A 139 -25.92 17.79 -28.69
CA VAL A 139 -26.08 16.41 -29.22
C VAL A 139 -26.88 15.48 -28.31
N VAL A 140 -26.89 15.74 -27.00
CA VAL A 140 -27.58 14.88 -26.01
C VAL A 140 -28.93 15.49 -25.66
N PHE A 141 -28.96 16.77 -25.30
CA PHE A 141 -30.18 17.43 -24.84
C PHE A 141 -30.93 18.14 -25.96
N GLY A 142 -30.23 18.66 -26.97
CA GLY A 142 -30.83 19.44 -28.04
C GLY A 142 -31.39 20.78 -27.54
N VAL A 143 -30.72 21.40 -26.56
CA VAL A 143 -31.15 22.64 -25.89
C VAL A 143 -30.12 23.74 -26.05
N ASP A 144 -30.58 25.00 -25.98
CA ASP A 144 -29.71 26.16 -25.90
C ASP A 144 -29.27 26.49 -24.44
N LYS A 145 -28.57 27.61 -24.26
CA LYS A 145 -28.05 28.04 -22.95
C LYS A 145 -29.19 28.38 -21.97
N PRO A 146 -30.15 29.27 -22.31
CA PRO A 146 -31.33 29.52 -21.47
C PRO A 146 -32.11 28.27 -21.08
N GLU A 147 -32.37 27.37 -22.03
CA GLU A 147 -33.09 26.11 -21.77
C GLU A 147 -32.29 25.19 -20.83
N CYS A 148 -30.96 25.14 -20.98
CA CYS A 148 -30.08 24.39 -20.09
C CYS A 148 -30.07 24.96 -18.65
N ILE A 149 -30.10 26.29 -18.50
CA ILE A 149 -30.26 26.94 -17.19
C ILE A 149 -31.62 26.58 -16.58
N GLN A 150 -32.69 26.60 -17.38
CA GLN A 150 -34.03 26.30 -16.88
C GLN A 150 -34.13 24.89 -16.30
N ILE A 151 -33.47 23.88 -16.90
CA ILE A 151 -33.39 22.52 -16.35
C ILE A 151 -32.80 22.52 -14.93
N ALA A 152 -31.72 23.25 -14.71
CA ALA A 152 -31.05 23.34 -13.41
C ALA A 152 -31.91 24.10 -12.38
N VAL A 153 -32.53 25.20 -12.80
CA VAL A 153 -33.41 26.03 -11.96
C VAL A 153 -34.66 25.27 -11.54
N ASP A 154 -35.35 24.59 -12.46
CA ASP A 154 -36.57 23.82 -12.16
C ASP A 154 -36.28 22.70 -11.15
N ALA A 155 -35.20 21.95 -11.37
CA ALA A 155 -34.76 20.92 -10.44
C ALA A 155 -34.40 21.50 -9.06
N THR A 156 -33.70 22.64 -9.02
CA THR A 156 -33.35 23.33 -7.77
C THR A 156 -34.59 23.80 -7.02
N ALA A 157 -35.58 24.36 -7.71
CA ALA A 157 -36.84 24.78 -7.11
C ALA A 157 -37.60 23.58 -6.52
N ARG A 158 -37.63 22.45 -7.23
CA ARG A 158 -38.24 21.21 -6.73
C ARG A 158 -37.53 20.66 -5.50
N ILE A 159 -36.19 20.62 -5.52
CA ILE A 159 -35.38 20.17 -4.37
C ILE A 159 -35.62 21.06 -3.17
N ARG A 160 -35.60 22.39 -3.36
CA ARG A 160 -35.89 23.35 -2.29
C ARG A 160 -37.27 23.12 -1.69
N GLN A 161 -38.30 22.94 -2.52
CA GLN A 161 -39.64 22.61 -2.03
C GLN A 161 -39.62 21.35 -1.17
N ARG A 162 -38.97 20.28 -1.61
CA ARG A 162 -38.89 19.02 -0.85
C ARG A 162 -38.11 19.15 0.46
N MET A 163 -37.04 19.94 0.49
CA MET A 163 -36.31 20.25 1.72
C MET A 163 -37.20 21.01 2.72
N GLU A 164 -38.00 21.97 2.25
CA GLU A 164 -38.95 22.73 3.08
C GLU A 164 -40.11 21.86 3.61
N GLU A 165 -40.50 20.81 2.87
CA GLU A 165 -41.52 19.84 3.29
C GLU A 165 -41.03 18.84 4.36
N SER A 166 -39.71 18.70 4.54
CA SER A 166 -39.07 17.81 5.53
C SER A 166 -38.08 18.58 6.43
N PRO A 167 -38.56 19.52 7.27
CA PRO A 167 -37.70 20.40 8.07
C PRO A 167 -36.95 19.68 9.22
N GLU A 168 -37.29 18.42 9.51
CA GLU A 168 -36.63 17.59 10.52
C GLU A 168 -35.21 17.15 10.13
N THR A 169 -34.88 17.15 8.85
CA THR A 169 -33.55 16.81 8.32
C THR A 169 -32.76 18.10 8.10
N ASN A 170 -31.50 18.10 8.54
CA ASN A 170 -30.54 19.14 8.20
C ASN A 170 -30.06 18.94 6.76
N TRP A 171 -30.63 19.71 5.83
CA TRP A 171 -30.37 19.60 4.40
C TRP A 171 -29.21 20.48 3.95
N THR A 172 -28.32 19.90 3.15
CA THR A 172 -27.38 20.63 2.31
C THR A 172 -27.68 20.33 0.84
N PHE A 173 -27.52 21.33 -0.02
CA PHE A 173 -27.73 21.20 -1.46
C PHE A 173 -26.39 21.26 -2.19
N GLN A 174 -26.20 20.34 -3.14
CA GLN A 174 -25.08 20.34 -4.06
C GLN A 174 -25.57 20.41 -5.51
N TYR A 175 -24.99 21.31 -6.29
CA TYR A 175 -25.17 21.39 -7.73
C TYR A 175 -23.86 21.14 -8.49
N SER A 176 -23.90 20.30 -9.52
CA SER A 176 -22.79 20.11 -10.46
C SER A 176 -23.16 20.53 -11.88
N PRO A 177 -22.53 21.57 -12.46
CA PRO A 177 -22.47 21.73 -13.91
C PRO A 177 -21.55 20.64 -14.50
N GLU A 178 -22.11 19.46 -14.78
CA GLU A 178 -21.35 18.32 -15.31
C GLU A 178 -20.65 18.71 -16.64
N LEU A 179 -19.45 18.15 -16.85
CA LEU A 179 -18.50 18.51 -17.91
C LEU A 179 -17.96 19.94 -17.83
N PHE A 180 -17.87 20.50 -16.62
CA PHE A 180 -17.38 21.85 -16.32
C PHE A 180 -16.08 22.22 -17.06
N THR A 181 -15.09 21.30 -17.12
CA THR A 181 -13.79 21.57 -17.77
C THR A 181 -13.88 21.89 -19.26
N THR A 182 -15.00 21.53 -19.91
CA THR A 182 -15.30 21.84 -21.32
C THR A 182 -16.42 22.86 -21.50
N THR A 183 -17.07 23.28 -20.42
CA THR A 183 -18.10 24.31 -20.42
C THR A 183 -17.46 25.71 -20.51
N GLU A 184 -18.12 26.63 -21.22
CA GLU A 184 -17.63 28.01 -21.28
C GLU A 184 -17.70 28.67 -19.91
N MET A 185 -16.59 29.26 -19.43
CA MET A 185 -16.49 29.79 -18.06
C MET A 185 -17.59 30.78 -17.67
N GLU A 186 -17.92 31.71 -18.57
CA GLU A 186 -19.02 32.66 -18.35
C GLU A 186 -20.37 31.98 -18.20
N PHE A 187 -20.62 30.91 -18.97
CA PHE A 187 -21.86 30.15 -18.88
C PHE A 187 -21.89 29.26 -17.62
N ALA A 188 -20.76 28.68 -17.24
CA ALA A 188 -20.63 27.94 -15.98
C ALA A 188 -20.91 28.85 -14.76
N ARG A 189 -20.45 30.10 -14.78
CA ARG A 189 -20.84 31.10 -13.77
C ARG A 189 -22.34 31.38 -13.84
N GLU A 190 -22.88 31.73 -15.01
CA GLU A 190 -24.28 32.12 -15.21
C GLU A 190 -25.26 31.06 -14.68
N ILE A 191 -25.05 29.78 -15.02
CA ILE A 191 -25.92 28.70 -14.55
C ILE A 191 -25.81 28.48 -13.05
N VAL A 192 -24.60 28.56 -12.47
CA VAL A 192 -24.43 28.44 -11.02
C VAL A 192 -25.10 29.60 -10.30
N GLU A 193 -24.98 30.84 -10.78
CA GLU A 193 -25.62 32.00 -10.18
C GLU A 193 -27.16 31.89 -10.19
N ALA A 194 -27.73 31.36 -11.27
CA ALA A 194 -29.17 31.10 -11.35
C ALA A 194 -29.62 30.02 -10.35
N VAL A 195 -28.81 28.97 -10.18
CA VAL A 195 -29.05 27.92 -9.19
C VAL A 195 -28.92 28.46 -7.76
N MET A 196 -27.91 29.30 -7.49
CA MET A 196 -27.73 29.99 -6.21
C MET A 196 -28.95 30.81 -5.82
N ASP A 197 -29.46 31.63 -6.76
CA ASP A 197 -30.64 32.48 -6.53
C ASP A 197 -31.88 31.64 -6.24
N THR A 198 -32.07 30.56 -6.98
CA THR A 198 -33.21 29.67 -6.83
C THR A 198 -33.20 28.94 -5.48
N PHE A 199 -32.04 28.42 -5.09
CA PHE A 199 -31.84 27.77 -3.80
C PHE A 199 -31.94 28.76 -2.62
N GLY A 200 -31.55 30.01 -2.85
CA GLY A 200 -31.38 31.02 -1.81
C GLY A 200 -30.11 30.80 -1.00
N ALA A 201 -28.98 30.58 -1.69
CA ALA A 201 -27.67 30.40 -1.05
C ALA A 201 -27.26 31.67 -0.29
N SER A 202 -26.71 31.52 0.91
CA SER A 202 -26.14 32.62 1.71
C SER A 202 -24.96 32.12 2.56
N ALA A 203 -24.26 33.04 3.24
CA ALA A 203 -23.19 32.68 4.15
C ALA A 203 -23.65 31.75 5.30
N GLU A 204 -24.90 31.89 5.73
CA GLU A 204 -25.54 31.04 6.75
C GLU A 204 -26.13 29.75 6.18
N LYS A 205 -26.55 29.76 4.92
CA LYS A 205 -27.11 28.60 4.20
C LYS A 205 -26.29 28.33 2.94
N LYS A 206 -25.10 27.77 3.14
CA LYS A 206 -24.17 27.53 2.03
C LYS A 206 -24.69 26.46 1.08
N MET A 207 -24.40 26.66 -0.20
CA MET A 207 -24.60 25.67 -1.25
C MET A 207 -23.25 25.07 -1.66
N ILE A 208 -23.19 23.77 -1.88
CA ILE A 208 -22.02 23.15 -2.51
C ILE A 208 -22.16 23.34 -4.01
N VAL A 209 -21.15 23.94 -4.65
CA VAL A 209 -21.00 23.89 -6.11
C VAL A 209 -19.85 22.96 -6.42
N ASN A 210 -20.14 21.85 -7.07
CA ASN A 210 -19.13 20.89 -7.46
C ASN A 210 -18.77 21.09 -8.93
N LEU A 211 -17.50 21.34 -9.23
CA LEU A 211 -17.02 21.75 -10.55
C LEU A 211 -16.20 20.61 -11.18
N PRO A 212 -16.82 19.53 -11.69
CA PRO A 212 -16.11 18.29 -12.02
C PRO A 212 -15.21 18.41 -13.26
N ALA A 213 -14.04 17.79 -13.21
CA ALA A 213 -13.33 17.39 -14.43
C ALA A 213 -13.86 16.01 -14.87
N THR A 214 -15.13 15.97 -15.29
CA THR A 214 -15.84 14.74 -15.73
C THR A 214 -15.02 13.95 -16.75
N VAL A 215 -14.37 14.70 -17.65
CA VAL A 215 -13.26 14.19 -18.45
C VAL A 215 -12.06 15.12 -18.22
N GLU A 216 -10.90 14.55 -17.95
CA GLU A 216 -9.66 15.29 -17.86
C GLU A 216 -9.19 15.67 -19.28
N VAL A 217 -9.43 16.91 -19.72
CA VAL A 217 -9.20 17.33 -21.12
C VAL A 217 -7.93 18.16 -21.33
N ALA A 218 -7.32 18.69 -20.27
CA ALA A 218 -6.19 19.59 -20.31
C ALA A 218 -5.16 19.26 -19.22
N THR A 219 -4.06 20.01 -19.15
CA THR A 219 -3.11 19.91 -18.04
C THR A 219 -3.70 20.49 -16.74
N PRO A 220 -3.26 20.04 -15.55
CA PRO A 220 -3.88 20.40 -14.27
C PRO A 220 -3.86 21.91 -13.97
N ASN A 221 -2.84 22.63 -14.45
CA ASN A 221 -2.76 24.09 -14.31
C ASN A 221 -3.92 24.83 -15.00
N ASN A 222 -4.48 24.28 -16.10
CA ASN A 222 -5.65 24.87 -16.75
C ASN A 222 -6.89 24.76 -15.86
N TYR A 223 -7.08 23.61 -15.22
CA TYR A 223 -8.21 23.41 -14.32
C TYR A 223 -8.07 24.27 -13.06
N ALA A 224 -6.85 24.44 -12.53
CA ALA A 224 -6.57 25.41 -11.48
C ALA A 224 -6.90 26.86 -11.90
N ASP A 225 -6.54 27.26 -13.12
CA ASP A 225 -6.93 28.57 -13.66
C ASP A 225 -8.46 28.71 -13.77
N GLN A 226 -9.18 27.67 -14.19
CA GLN A 226 -10.65 27.64 -14.23
C GLN A 226 -11.26 27.83 -12.84
N ILE A 227 -10.76 27.11 -11.83
CA ILE A 227 -11.25 27.21 -10.45
C ILE A 227 -10.94 28.58 -9.84
N GLU A 228 -9.72 29.10 -10.02
CA GLU A 228 -9.36 30.43 -9.50
C GLU A 228 -10.20 31.51 -10.18
N TRP A 229 -10.36 31.44 -11.51
CA TRP A 229 -11.22 32.36 -12.25
C TRP A 229 -12.66 32.28 -11.75
N PHE A 230 -13.21 31.08 -11.57
CA PHE A 230 -14.56 30.89 -11.08
C PHE A 230 -14.74 31.52 -9.69
N CYS A 231 -13.84 31.21 -8.75
CA CYS A 231 -13.90 31.75 -7.39
C CYS A 231 -13.79 33.28 -7.33
N ARG A 232 -13.08 33.90 -8.27
CA ARG A 232 -12.95 35.38 -8.37
C ARG A 232 -14.16 36.05 -9.01
N ASN A 233 -14.90 35.34 -9.86
CA ASN A 233 -15.94 35.93 -10.70
C ASN A 233 -17.37 35.55 -10.29
N ILE A 234 -17.56 34.52 -9.47
CA ILE A 234 -18.86 34.14 -8.92
C ILE A 234 -19.30 35.18 -7.87
N LYS A 235 -20.57 35.58 -7.90
CA LYS A 235 -21.15 36.41 -6.83
C LYS A 235 -21.17 35.68 -5.49
N ASP A 236 -21.12 36.42 -4.39
CA ASP A 236 -21.31 35.93 -3.02
C ASP A 236 -20.52 34.64 -2.72
N ARG A 237 -19.23 34.61 -3.05
CA ARG A 237 -18.35 33.42 -2.95
C ARG A 237 -18.41 32.76 -1.57
N GLU A 238 -18.64 33.52 -0.51
CA GLU A 238 -18.80 33.05 0.87
C GLU A 238 -20.06 32.20 1.10
N ALA A 239 -21.07 32.31 0.23
CA ALA A 239 -22.26 31.47 0.22
C ALA A 239 -22.02 30.08 -0.39
N LEU A 240 -20.81 29.82 -0.88
CA LEU A 240 -20.45 28.58 -1.56
C LEU A 240 -19.41 27.77 -0.80
N ILE A 241 -19.56 26.46 -0.89
CA ILE A 241 -18.48 25.49 -0.71
C ILE A 241 -18.10 25.04 -2.12
N VAL A 242 -16.93 25.46 -2.61
CA VAL A 242 -16.48 25.09 -3.95
C VAL A 242 -15.82 23.72 -3.87
N SER A 243 -16.48 22.72 -4.45
CA SER A 243 -16.02 21.35 -4.52
C SER A 243 -15.40 21.05 -5.89
N VAL A 244 -14.37 20.21 -5.89
CA VAL A 244 -13.75 19.68 -7.11
C VAL A 244 -13.89 18.16 -7.15
N HIS A 245 -14.10 17.64 -8.36
CA HIS A 245 -14.27 16.21 -8.62
C HIS A 245 -13.46 15.87 -9.88
N PRO A 246 -12.14 15.73 -9.77
CA PRO A 246 -11.31 15.41 -10.92
C PRO A 246 -11.31 13.90 -11.21
N HIS A 247 -11.55 13.53 -12.47
CA HIS A 247 -11.16 12.23 -13.01
C HIS A 247 -9.69 12.25 -13.48
N ASN A 248 -9.22 11.10 -13.97
CA ASN A 248 -7.81 10.85 -14.22
C ASN A 248 -7.47 10.50 -15.69
N ASP A 249 -8.25 10.98 -16.67
CA ASP A 249 -8.13 10.54 -18.08
C ASP A 249 -6.76 10.84 -18.71
N ARG A 250 -6.00 11.78 -18.15
CA ARG A 250 -4.64 12.16 -18.57
C ARG A 250 -3.59 11.79 -17.53
N GLY A 251 -3.97 11.04 -16.49
CA GLY A 251 -3.09 10.60 -15.42
C GLY A 251 -2.67 11.72 -14.46
N THR A 252 -3.40 12.83 -14.42
CA THR A 252 -3.03 14.00 -13.59
C THR A 252 -4.11 14.42 -12.59
N GLY A 253 -5.07 13.53 -12.25
CA GLY A 253 -6.18 13.83 -11.33
C GLY A 253 -5.73 14.31 -9.94
N VAL A 254 -4.67 13.70 -9.38
CA VAL A 254 -4.06 14.12 -8.09
C VAL A 254 -3.49 15.55 -8.20
N ALA A 255 -2.69 15.82 -9.22
CA ALA A 255 -2.12 17.16 -9.44
C ALA A 255 -3.22 18.20 -9.69
N ALA A 256 -4.29 17.83 -10.41
CA ALA A 256 -5.45 18.66 -10.65
C ALA A 256 -6.17 19.02 -9.33
N ALA A 257 -6.38 18.07 -8.42
CA ALA A 257 -6.98 18.35 -7.12
C ALA A 257 -6.09 19.26 -6.25
N GLU A 258 -4.79 18.99 -6.13
CA GLU A 258 -3.89 19.83 -5.32
C GLU A 258 -3.82 21.27 -5.85
N MET A 259 -3.71 21.45 -7.17
CA MET A 259 -3.65 22.78 -7.76
C MET A 259 -4.98 23.53 -7.63
N THR A 260 -6.12 22.84 -7.68
CA THR A 260 -7.42 23.50 -7.49
C THR A 260 -7.70 23.87 -6.02
N LEU A 261 -7.20 23.09 -5.06
CA LEU A 261 -7.17 23.51 -3.65
C LEU A 261 -6.37 24.80 -3.48
N MET A 262 -5.18 24.90 -4.07
CA MET A 262 -4.41 26.15 -4.08
C MET A 262 -5.15 27.30 -4.80
N ALA A 263 -5.97 26.97 -5.80
CA ALA A 263 -6.81 27.93 -6.54
C ALA A 263 -8.02 28.46 -5.75
N GLY A 264 -8.39 27.82 -4.64
CA GLY A 264 -9.48 28.25 -3.76
C GLY A 264 -10.69 27.31 -3.71
N ALA A 265 -10.52 26.05 -4.10
CA ALA A 265 -11.49 25.00 -3.76
C ALA A 265 -11.46 24.71 -2.25
N ASP A 266 -12.62 24.41 -1.68
CA ASP A 266 -12.83 24.13 -0.26
C ASP A 266 -12.95 22.61 0.02
N ARG A 267 -13.34 21.85 -1.01
CA ARG A 267 -13.83 20.47 -0.88
C ARG A 267 -13.36 19.60 -2.05
N VAL A 268 -13.10 18.32 -1.80
CA VAL A 268 -12.67 17.35 -2.82
C VAL A 268 -13.56 16.10 -2.76
N GLU A 269 -14.13 15.74 -3.91
CA GLU A 269 -14.78 14.45 -4.14
C GLU A 269 -13.81 13.50 -4.84
N GLY A 270 -13.71 12.28 -4.32
CA GLY A 270 -12.84 11.25 -4.88
C GLY A 270 -13.08 9.89 -4.26
N THR A 271 -12.19 8.95 -4.53
CA THR A 271 -12.32 7.57 -4.04
C THR A 271 -11.04 7.08 -3.38
N LEU A 272 -11.15 6.01 -2.61
CA LEU A 272 -9.98 5.30 -2.12
C LEU A 272 -9.29 4.58 -3.28
N PHE A 273 -7.98 4.83 -3.42
CA PHE A 273 -7.13 4.24 -4.46
C PHE A 273 -7.56 4.55 -5.90
N GLY A 274 -8.33 5.64 -6.09
CA GLY A 274 -8.67 6.15 -7.42
C GLY A 274 -9.62 5.27 -8.23
N ASN A 275 -10.50 4.50 -7.58
CA ASN A 275 -11.59 3.80 -8.27
C ASN A 275 -12.59 4.80 -8.92
N GLY A 276 -13.26 4.40 -9.99
CA GLY A 276 -14.22 5.25 -10.69
C GLY A 276 -14.25 5.02 -12.19
N GLU A 277 -15.09 5.79 -12.86
CA GLU A 277 -15.29 5.69 -14.31
C GLU A 277 -13.98 5.78 -15.13
N ARG A 278 -13.81 4.84 -16.07
CA ARG A 278 -12.68 4.76 -17.03
C ARG A 278 -11.29 4.66 -16.40
N THR A 279 -10.74 5.81 -16.02
CA THR A 279 -9.39 5.98 -15.46
C THR A 279 -9.42 6.27 -13.97
N GLY A 280 -10.63 6.38 -13.39
CA GLY A 280 -10.84 6.59 -11.98
C GLY A 280 -11.17 8.03 -11.61
N ASN A 281 -11.67 8.18 -10.39
CA ASN A 281 -11.70 9.44 -9.68
C ASN A 281 -10.30 9.76 -9.12
N VAL A 282 -10.12 10.98 -8.61
CA VAL A 282 -8.90 11.29 -7.85
C VAL A 282 -8.78 10.40 -6.62
N ASP A 283 -7.56 9.93 -6.38
CA ASP A 283 -7.26 9.09 -5.23
C ASP A 283 -7.10 9.92 -3.95
N ILE A 284 -8.07 9.79 -3.04
CA ILE A 284 -8.06 10.49 -1.75
C ILE A 284 -6.91 10.00 -0.86
N VAL A 285 -6.51 8.73 -0.95
CA VAL A 285 -5.40 8.20 -0.14
C VAL A 285 -4.10 8.90 -0.53
N THR A 286 -3.82 9.00 -1.83
CA THR A 286 -2.67 9.75 -2.33
C THR A 286 -2.73 11.22 -1.90
N LEU A 287 -3.87 11.90 -2.05
CA LEU A 287 -3.99 13.32 -1.64
C LEU A 287 -3.75 13.52 -0.13
N ALA A 288 -4.36 12.70 0.71
CA ALA A 288 -4.22 12.76 2.15
C ALA A 288 -2.76 12.53 2.59
N MET A 289 -2.10 11.53 1.99
CA MET A 289 -0.71 11.22 2.32
C MET A 289 0.28 12.22 1.73
N ASN A 290 -0.03 12.83 0.58
CA ASN A 290 0.74 13.96 0.06
C ASN A 290 0.75 15.11 1.08
N MET A 291 -0.42 15.47 1.65
CA MET A 291 -0.51 16.47 2.73
C MET A 291 0.25 16.05 3.99
N TYR A 292 0.10 14.79 4.41
CA TYR A 292 0.79 14.25 5.58
C TYR A 292 2.31 14.39 5.48
N THR A 293 2.90 14.03 4.33
CA THR A 293 4.36 14.16 4.10
C THR A 293 4.85 15.60 4.01
N GLN A 294 3.94 16.58 3.89
CA GLN A 294 4.24 18.01 3.97
C GLN A 294 3.96 18.61 5.37
N GLY A 295 3.63 17.78 6.37
CA GLY A 295 3.35 18.20 7.74
C GLY A 295 1.94 18.74 7.97
N VAL A 296 1.01 18.50 7.03
CA VAL A 296 -0.39 18.88 7.15
C VAL A 296 -1.20 17.62 7.49
N HIS A 297 -1.83 17.60 8.66
CA HIS A 297 -2.66 16.47 9.07
C HIS A 297 -3.93 16.41 8.18
N PRO A 298 -4.18 15.30 7.45
CA PRO A 298 -5.26 15.24 6.46
C PRO A 298 -6.65 15.11 7.08
N GLY A 299 -6.75 14.76 8.37
CA GLY A 299 -8.04 14.50 9.04
C GLY A 299 -8.63 13.13 8.73
N LEU A 300 -7.87 12.28 8.03
CA LEU A 300 -8.18 10.88 7.72
C LEU A 300 -7.08 9.99 8.30
N ASP A 301 -7.46 8.82 8.81
CA ASP A 301 -6.54 7.86 9.43
C ASP A 301 -6.14 6.74 8.45
N PHE A 302 -4.89 6.81 7.99
CA PHE A 302 -4.23 5.78 7.19
C PHE A 302 -3.04 5.14 7.91
N SER A 303 -3.01 5.20 9.24
CA SER A 303 -1.94 4.62 10.07
C SER A 303 -1.73 3.12 9.86
N ASN A 304 -2.73 2.42 9.32
CA ASN A 304 -2.59 1.05 8.85
C ASN A 304 -3.28 0.88 7.49
N ILE A 305 -2.54 1.17 6.42
CA ILE A 305 -3.06 1.26 5.06
C ILE A 305 -3.35 -0.12 4.43
N THR A 306 -2.69 -1.19 4.89
CA THR A 306 -2.82 -2.53 4.29
C THR A 306 -4.21 -3.15 4.50
N PRO A 307 -4.81 -3.14 5.70
CA PRO A 307 -6.20 -3.55 5.88
C PRO A 307 -7.18 -2.70 5.07
N VAL A 308 -6.95 -1.38 4.96
CA VAL A 308 -7.78 -0.48 4.14
C VAL A 308 -7.73 -0.93 2.67
N MET A 309 -6.52 -1.18 2.13
CA MET A 309 -6.31 -1.71 0.78
C MET A 309 -7.08 -3.02 0.57
N ARG A 310 -6.88 -4.02 1.44
CA ARG A 310 -7.53 -5.33 1.31
C ARG A 310 -9.05 -5.23 1.34
N GLU A 311 -9.58 -4.33 2.16
CA GLU A 311 -11.02 -4.11 2.27
C GLU A 311 -11.58 -3.45 0.99
N VAL A 312 -10.86 -2.47 0.44
CA VAL A 312 -11.22 -1.84 -0.83
C VAL A 312 -11.12 -2.82 -2.00
N GLU A 313 -10.06 -3.64 -2.06
CA GLU A 313 -9.92 -4.69 -3.09
C GLU A 313 -11.04 -5.72 -3.00
N TYR A 314 -11.45 -6.11 -1.79
CA TYR A 314 -12.58 -7.00 -1.57
C TYR A 314 -13.90 -6.38 -2.07
N CYS A 315 -14.16 -5.12 -1.72
CA CYS A 315 -15.40 -4.43 -2.10
C CYS A 315 -15.46 -4.14 -3.60
N ASN A 316 -14.36 -3.67 -4.19
CA ASN A 316 -14.29 -3.29 -5.60
C ASN A 316 -14.06 -4.50 -6.53
N GLN A 317 -13.53 -5.61 -6.01
CA GLN A 317 -13.03 -6.74 -6.80
C GLN A 317 -11.98 -6.34 -7.85
N LEU A 318 -11.23 -5.28 -7.56
CA LEU A 318 -10.16 -4.76 -8.39
C LEU A 318 -8.89 -4.64 -7.54
N PRO A 319 -7.73 -5.12 -8.03
CA PRO A 319 -6.49 -5.02 -7.29
C PRO A 319 -5.95 -3.60 -7.30
N VAL A 320 -5.26 -3.22 -6.23
CA VAL A 320 -4.45 -2.01 -6.19
C VAL A 320 -3.12 -2.27 -6.91
N HIS A 321 -2.70 -1.34 -7.75
CA HIS A 321 -1.49 -1.53 -8.55
C HIS A 321 -0.24 -1.62 -7.65
N PRO A 322 0.75 -2.49 -7.93
CA PRO A 322 1.95 -2.62 -7.09
C PRO A 322 2.80 -1.36 -6.96
N ARG A 323 2.58 -0.35 -7.82
CA ARG A 323 3.25 0.96 -7.77
C ARG A 323 2.32 2.11 -7.36
N HIS A 324 1.13 1.78 -6.85
CA HIS A 324 0.18 2.78 -6.40
C HIS A 324 0.76 3.53 -5.19
N PRO A 325 0.84 4.87 -5.19
CA PRO A 325 1.50 5.63 -4.14
C PRO A 325 1.09 5.20 -2.72
N TYR A 326 2.05 5.18 -1.80
CA TYR A 326 1.90 4.84 -0.37
C TYR A 326 1.48 3.41 0.00
N VAL A 327 0.83 2.67 -0.90
CA VAL A 327 0.19 1.38 -0.57
C VAL A 327 0.68 0.20 -1.41
N GLY A 328 1.09 0.46 -2.65
CA GLY A 328 1.48 -0.59 -3.59
C GLY A 328 2.68 -1.38 -3.08
N ASP A 329 2.72 -2.67 -3.38
CA ASP A 329 3.74 -3.59 -2.86
C ASP A 329 5.18 -3.13 -3.06
N LEU A 330 5.46 -2.35 -4.11
CA LEU A 330 6.81 -1.95 -4.49
C LEU A 330 7.21 -0.53 -4.02
N VAL A 331 6.33 0.20 -3.33
CA VAL A 331 6.57 1.64 -3.05
C VAL A 331 7.55 1.89 -1.92
N PHE A 332 7.74 0.92 -1.03
CA PHE A 332 8.76 0.95 0.03
C PHE A 332 9.89 -0.05 -0.24
N THR A 333 10.08 -0.43 -1.50
CA THR A 333 11.11 -1.39 -1.92
C THR A 333 12.25 -0.71 -2.65
N ALA A 334 13.49 -1.02 -2.27
CA ALA A 334 14.68 -0.59 -3.00
C ALA A 334 15.40 -1.80 -3.64
N PHE A 335 15.43 -1.83 -4.97
CA PHE A 335 16.12 -2.89 -5.74
C PHE A 335 17.61 -2.63 -5.97
N SER A 336 18.05 -1.36 -5.91
CA SER A 336 19.45 -0.99 -6.14
C SER A 336 20.25 -1.13 -4.86
N GLY A 337 21.38 -1.83 -4.92
CA GLY A 337 22.31 -1.96 -3.77
C GLY A 337 22.83 -0.61 -3.26
N SER A 338 23.02 0.39 -4.13
CA SER A 338 23.41 1.74 -3.71
C SER A 338 22.29 2.47 -2.95
N HIS A 339 21.04 2.26 -3.35
CA HIS A 339 19.89 2.83 -2.63
C HIS A 339 19.72 2.14 -1.28
N GLN A 340 19.88 0.81 -1.24
CA GLN A 340 19.83 0.03 -0.01
C GLN A 340 20.89 0.48 1.01
N ASP A 341 22.14 0.72 0.57
CA ASP A 341 23.20 1.25 1.42
C ASP A 341 22.89 2.66 1.96
N ALA A 342 22.37 3.54 1.10
CA ALA A 342 21.97 4.89 1.52
C ALA A 342 20.81 4.87 2.53
N ILE A 343 19.78 4.06 2.28
CA ILE A 343 18.65 3.85 3.21
C ILE A 343 19.17 3.28 4.53
N LYS A 344 20.05 2.27 4.51
CA LYS A 344 20.63 1.69 5.72
C LYS A 344 21.33 2.74 6.58
N LYS A 345 22.07 3.66 5.97
CA LYS A 345 22.75 4.78 6.66
C LYS A 345 21.74 5.78 7.23
N GLY A 346 20.74 6.20 6.45
CA GLY A 346 19.67 7.08 6.92
C GLY A 346 18.89 6.47 8.10
N MET A 347 18.50 5.20 7.99
CA MET A 347 17.81 4.46 9.06
C MET A 347 18.68 4.30 10.32
N ALA A 348 20.01 4.19 10.18
CA ALA A 348 20.91 4.13 11.33
C ALA A 348 21.00 5.48 12.06
N GLU A 349 21.04 6.58 11.32
CA GLU A 349 20.91 7.93 11.88
C GLU A 349 19.57 8.07 12.62
N ARG A 350 18.47 7.71 11.94
CA ARG A 350 17.12 7.77 12.50
C ARG A 350 16.99 7.02 13.83
N ARG A 351 17.61 5.84 13.94
CA ARG A 351 17.63 5.06 15.20
C ARG A 351 18.43 5.73 16.32
N ALA A 352 19.50 6.46 15.99
CA ALA A 352 20.25 7.24 16.96
C ALA A 352 19.50 8.52 17.39
N HIS A 353 18.64 9.06 16.51
CA HIS A 353 17.88 10.30 16.70
C HIS A 353 16.38 10.12 16.38
N PRO A 354 15.63 9.33 17.19
CA PRO A 354 14.23 8.99 16.92
C PRO A 354 13.25 10.19 16.98
N GLU A 355 13.68 11.32 17.52
CA GLU A 355 12.89 12.56 17.58
C GLU A 355 13.21 13.54 16.43
N ALA A 356 14.20 13.22 15.57
CA ALA A 356 14.55 14.07 14.45
C ALA A 356 13.45 14.09 13.37
N VAL A 357 13.50 15.07 12.47
CA VAL A 357 12.68 15.07 11.25
C VAL A 357 13.06 13.85 10.41
N TRP A 358 12.08 13.24 9.74
CA TRP A 358 12.34 12.14 8.81
C TRP A 358 13.29 12.59 7.68
N ASP A 359 14.48 11.99 7.63
CA ASP A 359 15.52 12.30 6.64
C ASP A 359 16.23 11.02 6.19
N VAL A 360 15.46 10.09 5.61
CA VAL A 360 15.98 8.83 5.09
C VAL A 360 15.99 8.88 3.55
N PRO A 361 17.15 8.70 2.90
CA PRO A 361 17.25 8.76 1.44
C PRO A 361 16.27 7.80 0.76
N TYR A 362 15.65 8.25 -0.35
CA TYR A 362 14.74 7.47 -1.19
C TYR A 362 13.41 7.04 -0.56
N LEU A 363 13.17 7.29 0.72
CA LEU A 363 11.89 7.04 1.39
C LEU A 363 11.22 8.37 1.74
N PRO A 364 10.11 8.76 1.09
CA PRO A 364 9.47 10.06 1.35
C PRO A 364 8.75 10.15 2.70
N ILE A 365 8.50 9.01 3.34
CA ILE A 365 7.81 8.85 4.62
C ILE A 365 8.41 7.65 5.36
N ASP A 366 8.29 7.61 6.69
CA ASP A 366 8.53 6.37 7.44
C ASP A 366 7.44 5.35 7.08
N PRO A 367 7.78 4.18 6.50
CA PRO A 367 6.77 3.15 6.20
C PRO A 367 5.95 2.74 7.44
N LEU A 368 6.51 2.85 8.64
CA LEU A 368 5.82 2.52 9.88
C LEU A 368 4.64 3.46 10.16
N ASP A 369 4.68 4.71 9.68
CA ASP A 369 3.60 5.70 9.86
C ASP A 369 2.30 5.26 9.18
N VAL A 370 2.38 4.34 8.20
CA VAL A 370 1.24 3.76 7.49
C VAL A 370 1.09 2.25 7.74
N GLY A 371 1.76 1.72 8.77
CA GLY A 371 1.68 0.31 9.15
C GLY A 371 2.34 -0.62 8.13
N ARG A 372 3.35 -0.11 7.40
CA ARG A 372 4.17 -0.86 6.45
C ARG A 372 5.59 -0.98 6.99
N SER A 373 6.42 -1.72 6.27
CA SER A 373 7.85 -1.82 6.56
C SER A 373 8.65 -1.56 5.28
N TYR A 374 9.89 -1.10 5.46
CA TYR A 374 10.85 -1.04 4.36
C TYR A 374 11.31 -2.46 4.00
N GLU A 375 11.10 -2.85 2.76
CA GLU A 375 11.53 -4.15 2.25
C GLU A 375 12.79 -3.99 1.38
N ALA A 376 13.92 -4.44 1.91
CA ALA A 376 15.13 -4.59 1.12
C ALA A 376 15.00 -5.86 0.26
N VAL A 377 14.31 -5.75 -0.89
CA VAL A 377 14.27 -6.86 -1.86
C VAL A 377 15.65 -6.98 -2.50
N ILE A 378 16.45 -7.86 -1.93
CA ILE A 378 17.69 -8.32 -2.52
C ILE A 378 17.30 -9.31 -3.60
N ARG A 379 17.20 -8.84 -4.85
CA ARG A 379 17.19 -9.77 -5.98
C ARG A 379 18.50 -10.52 -5.97
N VAL A 380 18.56 -11.77 -5.55
CA VAL A 380 19.74 -12.61 -5.82
C VAL A 380 19.73 -12.97 -7.31
N ASN A 381 20.03 -12.01 -8.18
CA ASN A 381 20.37 -12.25 -9.58
C ASN A 381 21.88 -12.14 -9.76
N SER A 382 22.39 -12.50 -10.93
CA SER A 382 23.82 -12.48 -11.28
C SER A 382 24.54 -11.12 -11.12
N GLN A 383 23.84 -10.05 -10.68
CA GLN A 383 24.39 -8.73 -10.38
C GLN A 383 24.28 -8.28 -8.92
N SER A 384 23.63 -9.05 -8.06
CA SER A 384 23.44 -8.68 -6.65
C SER A 384 24.56 -9.21 -5.76
N GLY A 385 25.05 -8.35 -4.88
CA GLY A 385 26.24 -8.63 -4.08
C GLY A 385 25.99 -9.63 -2.94
N LYS A 386 27.06 -10.35 -2.60
CA LYS A 386 27.21 -11.33 -1.50
C LYS A 386 26.67 -10.87 -0.12
N GLY A 387 26.45 -9.57 0.08
CA GLY A 387 25.97 -9.01 1.34
C GLY A 387 24.48 -9.22 1.64
N GLY A 388 23.66 -9.52 0.62
CA GLY A 388 22.22 -9.64 0.81
C GLY A 388 21.77 -10.96 1.45
N VAL A 389 22.40 -12.07 1.11
CA VAL A 389 22.07 -13.40 1.65
C VAL A 389 22.28 -13.46 3.17
N SER A 390 23.43 -12.97 3.65
CA SER A 390 23.74 -12.96 5.07
C SER A 390 22.83 -12.04 5.87
N TYR A 391 22.44 -10.89 5.30
CA TYR A 391 21.53 -9.96 5.97
C TYR A 391 20.14 -10.56 6.20
N LEU A 392 19.59 -11.27 5.21
CA LEU A 392 18.27 -11.91 5.33
C LEU A 392 18.27 -13.04 6.37
N LEU A 393 19.31 -13.90 6.35
CA LEU A 393 19.48 -14.96 7.35
C LEU A 393 19.64 -14.41 8.77
N GLU A 394 20.36 -13.30 8.93
CA GLU A 394 20.54 -12.64 10.23
C GLU A 394 19.22 -12.03 10.73
N GLN A 395 18.56 -11.21 9.91
CA GLN A 395 17.36 -10.47 10.33
C GLN A 395 16.14 -11.36 10.56
N GLU A 396 15.89 -12.33 9.66
CA GLU A 396 14.67 -13.14 9.73
C GLU A 396 14.85 -14.44 10.49
N HIS A 397 16.09 -14.96 10.58
CA HIS A 397 16.35 -16.27 11.17
C HIS A 397 17.39 -16.26 12.30
N GLY A 398 18.02 -15.13 12.62
CA GLY A 398 19.03 -15.01 13.68
C GLY A 398 20.34 -15.73 13.37
N ILE A 399 20.63 -15.99 12.09
CA ILE A 399 21.80 -16.76 11.63
C ILE A 399 22.86 -15.78 11.11
N GLU A 400 23.88 -15.53 11.92
CA GLU A 400 25.03 -14.69 11.59
C GLU A 400 26.16 -15.52 10.95
N LEU A 401 26.28 -15.47 9.62
CA LEU A 401 27.29 -16.26 8.91
C LEU A 401 28.69 -15.63 9.05
N PRO A 402 29.72 -16.40 9.45
CA PRO A 402 31.11 -15.97 9.30
C PRO A 402 31.43 -15.60 7.85
N ARG A 403 32.31 -14.63 7.64
CA ARG A 403 32.58 -14.07 6.29
C ARG A 403 32.92 -15.12 5.23
N ARG A 404 33.69 -16.15 5.59
CA ARG A 404 34.09 -17.22 4.64
C ARG A 404 32.91 -18.14 4.31
N LEU A 405 32.11 -18.49 5.32
CA LEU A 405 30.86 -19.24 5.14
C LEU A 405 29.83 -18.45 4.31
N SER A 406 29.70 -17.15 4.54
CA SER A 406 28.85 -16.25 3.74
C SER A 406 29.22 -16.30 2.24
N ILE A 407 30.52 -16.35 1.92
CA ILE A 407 31.01 -16.46 0.54
C ILE A 407 30.66 -17.83 -0.06
N GLU A 408 30.88 -18.91 0.67
CA GLU A 408 30.55 -20.28 0.23
C GLU A 408 29.04 -20.44 0.03
N PHE A 409 28.24 -20.07 1.01
CA PHE A 409 26.79 -20.23 0.94
C PHE A 409 26.16 -19.34 -0.15
N SER A 410 26.73 -18.16 -0.43
CA SER A 410 26.29 -17.34 -1.57
C SER A 410 26.38 -18.10 -2.91
N GLN A 411 27.35 -19.02 -3.07
CA GLN A 411 27.45 -19.85 -4.27
C GLN A 411 26.31 -20.88 -4.33
N VAL A 412 25.95 -21.48 -3.19
CA VAL A 412 24.81 -22.41 -3.08
C VAL A 412 23.51 -21.72 -3.47
N VAL A 413 23.25 -20.51 -2.94
CA VAL A 413 22.06 -19.72 -3.30
C VAL A 413 22.06 -19.35 -4.78
N GLN A 414 23.22 -19.03 -5.35
CA GLN A 414 23.35 -18.74 -6.77
C GLN A 414 23.02 -19.96 -7.64
N GLU A 415 23.49 -21.15 -7.28
CA GLU A 415 23.14 -22.39 -7.99
C GLU A 415 21.64 -22.70 -7.92
N VAL A 416 21.00 -22.45 -6.77
CA VAL A 416 19.54 -22.57 -6.62
C VAL A 416 18.82 -21.57 -7.54
N ALA A 417 19.30 -20.32 -7.63
CA ALA A 417 18.72 -19.30 -8.50
C ALA A 417 18.85 -19.68 -9.98
N ASP A 418 20.04 -20.10 -10.39
CA ASP A 418 20.32 -20.53 -11.77
C ASP A 418 19.49 -21.77 -12.15
N ARG A 419 19.33 -22.72 -11.22
CA ARG A 419 18.54 -23.95 -11.43
C ARG A 419 17.04 -23.68 -11.52
N THR A 420 16.52 -22.76 -10.72
CA THR A 420 15.06 -22.51 -10.63
C THR A 420 14.58 -21.46 -11.62
N GLY A 421 15.44 -20.56 -12.08
CA GLY A 421 15.09 -19.45 -12.98
C GLY A 421 14.10 -18.46 -12.38
N LYS A 422 13.89 -18.51 -11.06
CA LYS A 422 12.93 -17.70 -10.30
C LYS A 422 13.64 -16.79 -9.30
N GLU A 423 12.90 -15.81 -8.80
CA GLU A 423 13.36 -14.97 -7.69
C GLU A 423 13.55 -15.81 -6.43
N ILE A 424 14.67 -15.57 -5.72
CA ILE A 424 14.98 -16.24 -4.46
C ILE A 424 14.35 -15.43 -3.31
N THR A 425 13.42 -16.03 -2.58
CA THR A 425 12.82 -15.43 -1.37
C THR A 425 13.64 -15.74 -0.12
N SER A 426 13.42 -15.01 0.97
CA SER A 426 14.10 -15.30 2.27
C SER A 426 13.86 -16.74 2.75
N GLN A 427 12.62 -17.23 2.62
CA GLN A 427 12.28 -18.63 2.97
C GLN A 427 13.07 -19.64 2.12
N MET A 428 13.32 -19.34 0.85
CA MET A 428 14.17 -20.17 -0.01
C MET A 428 15.62 -20.17 0.42
N ILE A 429 16.13 -19.02 0.85
CA ILE A 429 17.49 -18.89 1.38
C ILE A 429 17.62 -19.75 2.64
N TYR A 430 16.68 -19.66 3.57
CA TYR A 430 16.70 -20.49 4.77
C TYR A 430 16.61 -21.98 4.43
N GLN A 431 15.71 -22.38 3.53
CA GLN A 431 15.61 -23.79 3.15
C GLN A 431 16.89 -24.29 2.46
N ALA A 432 17.51 -23.48 1.61
CA ALA A 432 18.80 -23.83 1.02
C ALA A 432 19.89 -23.96 2.08
N PHE A 433 19.89 -23.09 3.09
CA PHE A 433 20.82 -23.18 4.23
C PHE A 433 20.59 -24.45 5.05
N ALA A 434 19.33 -24.75 5.38
CA ALA A 434 18.97 -25.94 6.15
C ALA A 434 19.32 -27.22 5.40
N ASP A 435 18.93 -27.34 4.12
CA ASP A 435 19.20 -28.51 3.29
C ASP A 435 20.70 -28.76 3.08
N GLU A 436 21.48 -27.69 2.96
CA GLU A 436 22.92 -27.78 2.75
C GLU A 436 23.69 -28.09 4.04
N TYR A 437 23.35 -27.46 5.16
CA TYR A 437 24.18 -27.51 6.37
C TYR A 437 23.55 -28.24 7.57
N LEU A 438 22.23 -28.24 7.71
CA LEU A 438 21.55 -28.76 8.92
C LEU A 438 20.91 -30.14 8.71
N GLU A 439 20.39 -30.40 7.51
CA GLU A 439 19.62 -31.61 7.19
C GLU A 439 20.51 -32.74 6.64
N GLN A 440 21.76 -32.44 6.24
CA GLN A 440 22.78 -33.43 5.85
C GLN A 440 23.28 -34.22 7.09
N THR A 441 22.45 -35.12 7.60
CA THR A 441 22.70 -35.93 8.82
C THR A 441 23.23 -37.34 8.53
N SER A 442 23.62 -37.61 7.28
CA SER A 442 24.16 -38.88 6.82
C SER A 442 25.45 -38.66 6.02
N PRO A 443 26.47 -39.53 6.12
CA PRO A 443 26.47 -40.79 6.86
C PRO A 443 26.68 -40.69 8.37
N PHE A 444 26.99 -39.52 8.93
CA PHE A 444 27.29 -39.33 10.36
C PHE A 444 26.21 -38.55 11.11
N GLY A 445 25.73 -39.09 12.23
CA GLY A 445 24.81 -38.40 13.15
C GLY A 445 25.24 -38.49 14.61
N LEU A 446 25.02 -37.43 15.40
CA LEU A 446 25.23 -37.48 16.85
C LEU A 446 24.04 -38.16 17.51
N VAL A 447 24.26 -39.21 18.29
CA VAL A 447 23.20 -39.84 19.11
C VAL A 447 23.24 -39.30 20.53
N SER A 448 24.42 -39.31 21.15
CA SER A 448 24.62 -38.82 22.52
C SER A 448 26.09 -38.60 22.81
N HIS A 449 26.38 -37.84 23.85
CA HIS A 449 27.75 -37.70 24.34
C HIS A 449 27.79 -37.58 25.87
N ARG A 450 28.94 -37.93 26.45
CA ARG A 450 29.26 -37.76 27.86
C ARG A 450 30.66 -37.17 27.99
N LEU A 451 30.76 -36.13 28.80
CA LEU A 451 32.02 -35.50 29.16
C LEU A 451 32.40 -35.86 30.59
N SER A 452 33.66 -36.16 30.81
CA SER A 452 34.25 -36.26 32.14
C SER A 452 35.54 -35.45 32.19
N SER A 453 35.73 -34.76 33.31
CA SER A 453 36.98 -34.09 33.67
C SER A 453 37.35 -34.50 35.08
N GLU A 454 38.65 -34.68 35.32
CA GLU A 454 39.15 -34.90 36.68
C GLU A 454 39.46 -33.55 37.34
N PRO A 455 39.28 -33.40 38.66
CA PRO A 455 39.70 -32.21 39.38
C PRO A 455 41.18 -31.90 39.09
N ASP A 456 41.49 -30.65 38.79
CA ASP A 456 42.83 -30.14 38.48
C ASP A 456 43.49 -30.64 37.17
N SER A 457 42.76 -31.33 36.30
CA SER A 457 43.25 -31.72 34.96
C SER A 457 42.73 -30.75 33.88
N PRO A 458 43.60 -30.20 32.99
CA PRO A 458 43.17 -29.45 31.82
C PRO A 458 42.61 -30.34 30.70
N THR A 459 42.48 -31.65 30.95
CA THR A 459 42.06 -32.65 29.95
C THR A 459 40.61 -33.04 30.14
N VAL A 460 39.84 -32.95 29.06
CA VAL A 460 38.46 -33.40 28.93
C VAL A 460 38.46 -34.74 28.22
N THR A 461 37.85 -35.76 28.85
CA THR A 461 37.55 -37.04 28.21
C THR A 461 36.13 -37.00 27.65
N LEU A 462 35.99 -37.36 26.39
CA LEU A 462 34.71 -37.47 25.70
C LEU A 462 34.43 -38.93 25.37
N GLU A 463 33.21 -39.36 25.64
CA GLU A 463 32.60 -40.54 25.05
C GLU A 463 31.40 -40.09 24.21
N ALA A 464 31.45 -40.29 22.90
CA ALA A 464 30.38 -39.91 21.98
C ALA A 464 29.81 -41.15 21.30
N THR A 465 28.49 -41.32 21.32
CA THR A 465 27.82 -42.31 20.47
C THR A 465 27.38 -41.60 19.20
N ILE A 466 27.93 -42.05 18.07
CA ILE A 466 27.55 -41.59 16.74
C ILE A 466 26.80 -42.70 16.00
N GLU A 467 26.01 -42.31 15.02
CA GLU A 467 25.51 -43.19 13.98
C GLU A 467 26.37 -42.98 12.74
N GLU A 468 26.95 -44.06 12.22
CA GLU A 468 27.70 -44.08 10.97
C GLU A 468 27.02 -45.06 10.01
N ARG A 469 26.42 -44.55 8.93
CA ARG A 469 25.69 -45.35 7.92
C ARG A 469 24.63 -46.27 8.54
N GLY A 470 23.93 -45.80 9.56
CA GLY A 470 22.89 -46.54 10.29
C GLY A 470 23.40 -47.49 11.38
N GLU A 471 24.72 -47.59 11.58
CA GLU A 471 25.32 -48.37 12.68
C GLU A 471 25.77 -47.44 13.82
N ARG A 472 25.38 -47.76 15.05
CA ARG A 472 25.83 -47.01 16.23
C ARG A 472 27.24 -47.41 16.63
N ARG A 473 28.10 -46.41 16.81
CA ARG A 473 29.50 -46.58 17.26
C ARG A 473 29.79 -45.64 18.41
N THR A 474 30.50 -46.14 19.41
CA THR A 474 30.98 -45.32 20.54
C THR A 474 32.43 -44.95 20.29
N LEU A 475 32.70 -43.65 20.25
CA LEU A 475 34.02 -43.07 20.09
C LEU A 475 34.49 -42.49 21.42
N GLN A 476 35.79 -42.64 21.70
CA GLN A 476 36.42 -42.07 22.89
C GLN A 476 37.64 -41.25 22.50
N GLY A 477 37.80 -40.08 23.13
CA GLY A 477 38.93 -39.19 22.88
C GLY A 477 39.21 -38.26 24.04
N GLN A 478 40.42 -37.71 24.08
CA GLN A 478 40.89 -36.81 25.14
C GLN A 478 41.52 -35.54 24.56
N GLY A 479 41.03 -34.38 24.97
CA GLY A 479 41.47 -33.08 24.46
C GLY A 479 41.49 -32.00 25.54
N ASN A 480 41.96 -30.81 25.18
CA ASN A 480 41.91 -29.60 26.00
C ASN A 480 40.52 -28.94 26.02
N GLY A 481 39.51 -29.60 25.45
CA GLY A 481 38.12 -29.18 25.40
C GLY A 481 37.25 -30.22 24.69
N PRO A 482 35.90 -30.12 24.80
CA PRO A 482 34.99 -31.11 24.23
C PRO A 482 35.18 -31.34 22.72
N LEU A 483 35.33 -30.26 21.95
CA LEU A 483 35.48 -30.35 20.50
C LEU A 483 36.83 -30.96 20.09
N ALA A 484 37.92 -30.61 20.78
CA ALA A 484 39.24 -31.21 20.57
C ALA A 484 39.28 -32.70 20.93
N ALA A 485 38.56 -33.11 21.97
CA ALA A 485 38.39 -34.51 22.34
C ALA A 485 37.60 -35.28 21.26
N PHE A 486 36.57 -34.66 20.69
CA PHE A 486 35.76 -35.23 19.60
C PHE A 486 36.57 -35.45 18.33
N ILE A 487 37.36 -34.46 17.91
CA ILE A 487 38.24 -34.60 16.74
C ILE A 487 39.23 -35.74 16.90
N LYS A 488 39.86 -35.88 18.06
CA LYS A 488 40.78 -37.00 18.33
C LYS A 488 40.06 -38.35 18.34
N ALA A 489 38.82 -38.39 18.84
CA ALA A 489 37.99 -39.58 18.82
C ALA A 489 37.64 -40.00 17.38
N LEU A 490 37.31 -39.03 16.51
CA LEU A 490 37.08 -39.24 15.08
C LEU A 490 38.36 -39.71 14.36
N ALA A 491 39.50 -39.09 14.64
CA ALA A 491 40.79 -39.50 14.07
C ALA A 491 41.16 -40.94 14.44
N ALA A 492 40.93 -41.34 15.70
CA ALA A 492 41.13 -42.72 16.15
C ALA A 492 40.18 -43.73 15.47
N ALA A 493 39.00 -43.27 15.02
CA ALA A 493 38.05 -44.05 14.25
C ALA A 493 38.34 -44.10 12.74
N GLY A 494 39.41 -43.43 12.28
CA GLY A 494 39.81 -43.37 10.88
C GLY A 494 39.27 -42.19 10.08
N HIS A 495 38.73 -41.17 10.76
CA HIS A 495 38.28 -39.92 10.15
C HIS A 495 39.23 -38.78 10.53
N ASP A 496 40.19 -38.49 9.66
CA ASP A 496 41.14 -37.40 9.88
C ASP A 496 40.48 -36.05 9.57
N VAL A 497 40.36 -35.20 10.59
CA VAL A 497 39.66 -33.91 10.52
C VAL A 497 40.46 -32.90 11.33
N GLU A 498 40.83 -31.78 10.73
CA GLU A 498 41.55 -30.69 11.41
C GLU A 498 40.66 -29.45 11.47
N ILE A 499 40.48 -28.84 12.65
CA ILE A 499 39.70 -27.59 12.76
C ILE A 499 40.57 -26.41 12.29
N ILE A 500 40.04 -25.63 11.36
CA ILE A 500 40.65 -24.41 10.84
C ILE A 500 40.11 -23.18 11.58
N ASP A 501 38.78 -23.09 11.71
CA ASP A 501 38.09 -21.93 12.28
C ASP A 501 36.82 -22.36 13.02
N TYR A 502 36.43 -21.57 14.03
CA TYR A 502 35.30 -21.86 14.91
C TYR A 502 34.59 -20.57 15.30
N HIS A 503 33.27 -20.52 15.08
CA HIS A 503 32.41 -19.43 15.51
C HIS A 503 31.12 -19.98 16.12
N GLU A 504 30.58 -19.33 17.14
CA GLU A 504 29.30 -19.69 17.76
C GLU A 504 28.54 -18.44 18.22
N HIS A 505 27.22 -18.53 18.25
CA HIS A 505 26.37 -17.56 18.93
C HIS A 505 25.02 -18.15 19.33
N SER A 506 24.25 -17.38 20.10
CA SER A 506 22.89 -17.71 20.53
C SER A 506 21.89 -17.29 19.46
N ARG A 507 21.01 -18.21 19.07
CA ARG A 507 19.86 -17.96 18.20
C ARG A 507 18.61 -17.81 19.06
N GLY A 508 18.19 -16.56 19.29
CA GLY A 508 17.07 -16.21 20.19
C GLY A 508 17.52 -15.57 21.51
N GLN A 509 16.58 -15.36 22.44
CA GLN A 509 16.83 -14.73 23.76
C GLN A 509 16.26 -15.60 24.90
N GLY A 510 16.95 -15.63 26.04
CA GLY A 510 16.51 -16.33 27.25
C GLY A 510 17.34 -17.57 27.59
N SER A 511 16.92 -18.31 28.62
CA SER A 511 17.59 -19.54 29.08
C SER A 511 17.42 -20.73 28.14
N ASP A 512 16.45 -20.65 27.22
CA ASP A 512 16.05 -21.72 26.31
C ASP A 512 16.48 -21.42 24.86
N ALA A 513 17.44 -20.50 24.69
CA ALA A 513 17.94 -20.11 23.37
C ALA A 513 18.79 -21.24 22.75
N GLU A 514 18.57 -21.50 21.46
CA GLU A 514 19.31 -22.51 20.70
C GLU A 514 20.72 -21.99 20.40
N ALA A 515 21.76 -22.81 20.58
CA ALA A 515 23.11 -22.49 20.15
C ALA A 515 23.30 -22.90 18.68
N ILE A 516 23.94 -22.03 17.90
CA ILE A 516 24.40 -22.33 16.54
C ILE A 516 25.92 -22.23 16.48
N ALA A 517 26.56 -23.27 15.93
CA ALA A 517 28.00 -23.36 15.78
C ALA A 517 28.38 -23.52 14.31
N TYR A 518 29.43 -22.82 13.89
CA TYR A 518 30.02 -22.84 12.56
C TYR A 518 31.46 -23.33 12.69
N VAL A 519 31.79 -24.45 12.06
CA VAL A 519 33.12 -25.03 12.11
C VAL A 519 33.65 -25.19 10.71
N GLU A 520 34.80 -24.59 10.45
CA GLU A 520 35.57 -24.88 9.25
C GLU A 520 36.59 -25.96 9.56
N VAL A 521 36.56 -27.05 8.80
CA VAL A 521 37.49 -28.17 8.97
C VAL A 521 38.27 -28.44 7.67
N ARG A 522 39.45 -29.04 7.81
CA ARG A 522 40.21 -29.60 6.71
C ARG A 522 39.99 -31.11 6.67
N ILE A 523 39.52 -31.61 5.53
CA ILE A 523 39.34 -33.04 5.24
C ILE A 523 39.97 -33.31 3.88
N ASP A 524 40.90 -34.27 3.80
CA ASP A 524 41.64 -34.60 2.58
C ASP A 524 42.31 -33.39 1.88
N GLY A 525 42.74 -32.40 2.69
CA GLY A 525 43.39 -31.18 2.19
C GLY A 525 42.45 -30.06 1.74
N GLU A 526 41.13 -30.29 1.73
CA GLU A 526 40.13 -29.29 1.39
C GLU A 526 39.47 -28.68 2.64
N ALA A 527 39.23 -27.37 2.61
CA ALA A 527 38.50 -26.68 3.67
C ALA A 527 36.99 -26.76 3.40
N VAL A 528 36.24 -27.21 4.39
CA VAL A 528 34.79 -27.40 4.32
C VAL A 528 34.15 -26.84 5.57
N PHE A 529 33.08 -26.06 5.42
CA PHE A 529 32.27 -25.62 6.55
C PHE A 529 31.21 -26.66 6.93
N GLY A 530 30.91 -26.73 8.21
CA GLY A 530 29.71 -27.37 8.72
C GLY A 530 29.03 -26.49 9.76
N VAL A 531 27.72 -26.68 9.89
CA VAL A 531 26.89 -25.93 10.83
C VAL A 531 26.09 -26.92 11.67
N GLY A 532 25.96 -26.63 12.96
CA GLY A 532 25.16 -27.44 13.86
C GLY A 532 24.35 -26.55 14.79
N THR A 533 23.12 -26.96 15.07
CA THR A 533 22.27 -26.33 16.08
C THR A 533 21.85 -27.33 17.15
N ASP A 534 21.79 -26.85 18.40
CA ASP A 534 21.33 -27.61 19.56
C ASP A 534 21.11 -26.68 20.76
N GLU A 535 20.29 -27.06 21.72
CA GLU A 535 20.18 -26.35 23.02
C GLU A 535 21.52 -26.36 23.78
N SER A 536 22.36 -27.38 23.57
CA SER A 536 23.71 -27.46 24.10
C SER A 536 24.74 -26.95 23.10
N ILE A 537 25.50 -25.92 23.52
CA ILE A 537 26.67 -25.38 22.80
C ILE A 537 27.62 -26.51 22.36
N THR A 538 27.82 -27.50 23.23
CA THR A 538 28.74 -28.62 22.94
C THR A 538 28.17 -29.57 21.89
N SER A 539 26.87 -29.89 21.95
CA SER A 539 26.21 -30.68 20.92
C SER A 539 26.23 -29.96 19.58
N ALA A 540 25.91 -28.66 19.55
CA ALA A 540 25.92 -27.84 18.34
C ALA A 540 27.29 -27.87 17.65
N SER A 541 28.37 -27.74 18.43
CA SER A 541 29.75 -27.84 17.95
C SER A 541 30.08 -29.20 17.32
N MET A 542 29.69 -30.30 17.97
CA MET A 542 29.94 -31.66 17.44
C MET A 542 29.12 -31.91 16.18
N LYS A 543 27.85 -31.50 16.17
CA LYS A 543 26.97 -31.56 14.98
C LYS A 543 27.55 -30.77 13.82
N ALA A 544 28.13 -29.59 14.06
CA ALA A 544 28.78 -28.80 13.02
C ALA A 544 29.96 -29.53 12.37
N VAL A 545 30.79 -30.23 13.16
CA VAL A 545 31.87 -31.07 12.61
C VAL A 545 31.31 -32.21 11.76
N MET A 546 30.27 -32.91 12.24
CA MET A 546 29.63 -33.98 11.46
C MET A 546 28.97 -33.47 10.18
N SER A 547 28.34 -32.30 10.23
CA SER A 547 27.79 -31.60 9.06
C SER A 547 28.88 -31.38 8.01
N ALA A 548 30.06 -30.90 8.39
CA ALA A 548 31.16 -30.71 7.45
C ALA A 548 31.63 -32.03 6.80
N ILE A 549 31.74 -33.11 7.59
CA ILE A 549 32.10 -34.45 7.08
C ILE A 549 31.03 -34.97 6.13
N ASN A 550 29.75 -34.86 6.50
CA ASN A 550 28.62 -35.30 5.68
C ASN A 550 28.58 -34.55 4.35
N ARG A 551 28.75 -33.23 4.37
CA ARG A 551 28.82 -32.41 3.16
C ARG A 551 29.97 -32.81 2.25
N LYS A 552 31.16 -33.07 2.81
CA LYS A 552 32.32 -33.52 2.04
C LYS A 552 32.09 -34.89 1.37
N LEU A 553 31.32 -35.77 2.01
CA LEU A 553 31.02 -37.10 1.51
C LEU A 553 29.75 -37.16 0.64
N SER A 554 28.94 -36.11 0.65
CA SER A 554 27.69 -36.06 -0.12
C SER A 554 27.98 -35.98 -1.62
N THR A 555 27.22 -36.75 -2.40
CA THR A 555 27.23 -36.69 -3.86
C THR A 555 25.99 -35.97 -4.41
N GLN A 556 25.18 -35.38 -3.54
CA GLN A 556 24.00 -34.62 -3.93
C GLN A 556 24.41 -33.24 -4.42
N ALA A 557 23.58 -32.66 -5.30
CA ALA A 557 23.76 -31.27 -5.69
C ALA A 557 23.52 -30.35 -4.48
N PRO A 558 24.17 -29.18 -4.40
CA PRO A 558 23.91 -28.22 -3.33
C PRO A 558 22.43 -27.85 -3.23
N ALA A 559 21.93 -27.84 -2.00
CA ALA A 559 20.52 -27.62 -1.67
C ALA A 559 19.53 -28.35 -2.61
N ALA A 560 19.76 -29.64 -2.90
CA ALA A 560 19.02 -30.41 -3.90
C ALA A 560 17.49 -30.42 -3.70
N ASN A 561 17.01 -30.27 -2.47
CA ASN A 561 15.59 -30.32 -2.14
C ASN A 561 14.86 -28.99 -2.43
N VAL A 562 15.58 -27.92 -2.74
CA VAL A 562 14.99 -26.65 -3.19
C VAL A 562 14.66 -26.72 -4.68
N THR A 563 13.38 -27.01 -4.99
CA THR A 563 12.88 -27.24 -6.36
C THR A 563 11.78 -26.26 -6.72
N ALA A 564 11.48 -26.05 -8.00
CA ALA A 564 10.38 -25.16 -8.40
C ALA A 564 9.00 -25.50 -7.78
N ALA A 565 8.80 -26.74 -7.31
CA ALA A 565 7.58 -27.21 -6.64
C ALA A 565 7.56 -26.92 -5.14
N SER A 566 8.71 -26.80 -4.47
CA SER A 566 8.80 -26.31 -3.09
C SER A 566 8.68 -24.78 -3.00
N LEU A 567 8.45 -24.11 -4.13
CA LEU A 567 8.33 -22.63 -4.30
C LEU A 567 6.91 -22.17 -4.68
N ALA A 568 5.95 -23.09 -4.71
CA ALA A 568 4.53 -22.81 -4.93
C ALA A 568 3.79 -23.02 -3.60
#